data_AF-A0A6P2CWJ5-F1
#
_entry.id   AF-A0A6P2CWJ5-F1
#
_cell.length_a   1.000
_cell.length_b   1.000
_cell.length_c   1.000
_cell.angle_alpha   90.00
_cell.angle_beta   90.00
_cell.angle_gamma   90.00
#
_symmetry.space_group_name_H-M   'P 1'
#
loop_
_entity.id
_entity.type
_entity.pdbx_description
1 polymer ?
#
loop_
_entity_poly.entity_id
_entity_poly.type
_entity_poly.pdbx_seq_one_letter_code
_entity_poly.pdbx_strand_id
1 'polypeptide(L)'
;MKLSYRLFAAVALFAVGAVCWSGLGSSAAQERNEKAAGAAAPKWEYKVAQIDIDNEKAEKALNKLGDEGWELIGAPGDHATRLPGGARALTVQMVFKRPKK
;
A
#
# COMPACT_ATOMS: atom_id res chain seq x y z
N MET A 1 -61.35 15.44 -12.02
CA MET A 1 -60.05 14.91 -12.49
C MET A 1 -58.88 15.78 -11.99
N LYS A 2 -58.59 15.84 -10.68
CA LYS A 2 -57.49 16.65 -10.12
C LYS A 2 -56.61 15.90 -9.09
N LEU A 3 -56.88 14.61 -8.87
CA LEU A 3 -56.16 13.80 -7.88
C LEU A 3 -54.90 13.11 -8.46
N SER A 4 -54.87 12.89 -9.78
CA SER A 4 -53.83 12.10 -10.44
C SER A 4 -52.51 12.86 -10.63
N TYR A 5 -52.54 14.20 -10.77
CA TYR A 5 -51.33 15.00 -11.02
C TYR A 5 -50.39 15.14 -9.80
N ARG A 6 -50.92 15.02 -8.58
CA ARG A 6 -50.14 15.18 -7.35
C ARG A 6 -49.30 13.95 -7.01
N LEU A 7 -49.72 12.75 -7.44
CA LEU A 7 -48.95 11.53 -7.25
C LEU A 7 -47.74 11.46 -8.20
N PHE A 8 -47.89 11.88 -9.46
CA PHE A 8 -46.78 11.82 -10.43
C PHE A 8 -45.67 12.83 -10.14
N ALA A 9 -45.99 14.00 -9.59
CA ALA A 9 -44.99 15.01 -9.21
C ALA A 9 -44.09 14.57 -8.05
N ALA A 10 -44.63 13.79 -7.10
CA ALA A 10 -43.87 13.31 -5.94
C ALA A 10 -42.86 12.22 -6.31
N VAL A 11 -43.18 11.36 -7.28
CA VAL A 11 -42.28 10.29 -7.75
C VAL A 11 -41.12 10.87 -8.58
N ALA A 12 -41.37 11.92 -9.37
CA ALA A 12 -40.33 12.57 -10.16
C ALA A 12 -39.26 13.26 -9.30
N LEU A 13 -39.63 13.86 -8.17
CA LEU A 13 -38.68 14.50 -7.25
C LEU A 13 -37.78 13.49 -6.52
N PHE A 14 -38.29 12.29 -6.21
CA PHE A 14 -37.49 11.25 -5.55
C PHE A 14 -36.44 10.63 -6.49
N ALA A 15 -36.77 10.50 -7.78
CA ALA A 15 -35.84 9.98 -8.79
C ALA A 15 -34.67 10.96 -9.08
N VAL A 16 -34.91 12.26 -9.03
CA VAL A 16 -33.85 13.28 -9.22
C VAL A 16 -32.98 13.42 -7.97
N GLY A 17 -33.54 13.28 -6.77
CA GLY A 17 -32.77 13.31 -5.51
C GLY A 17 -31.80 12.14 -5.34
N ALA A 18 -32.15 10.95 -5.81
CA ALA A 18 -31.31 9.76 -5.69
C ALA A 18 -30.06 9.81 -6.59
N VAL A 19 -30.12 10.48 -7.75
CA VAL A 19 -28.98 10.60 -8.67
C VAL A 19 -27.94 11.60 -8.16
N CYS A 20 -28.34 12.60 -7.37
CA CYS A 20 -27.43 13.60 -6.81
C CYS A 20 -26.66 13.11 -5.56
N TRP A 21 -27.09 12.04 -4.88
CA TRP A 21 -26.37 11.56 -3.68
C TRP A 21 -25.23 10.59 -4.00
N SER A 22 -25.28 9.90 -5.13
CA SER A 22 -24.19 9.02 -5.59
C SER A 22 -23.00 9.75 -6.24
N GLY A 23 -23.11 11.07 -6.45
CA GLY A 23 -22.07 11.89 -7.11
C GLY A 23 -21.09 12.61 -6.16
N LEU A 24 -21.33 12.64 -4.85
CA LEU A 24 -20.41 13.26 -3.87
C LEU A 24 -19.46 12.25 -3.18
N GLY A 25 -19.29 11.07 -3.78
CA GLY A 25 -18.29 10.09 -3.35
C GLY A 25 -16.91 10.37 -3.95
N SER A 26 -16.10 11.18 -3.27
CA SER A 26 -14.63 11.21 -3.33
C SER A 26 -13.95 11.31 -4.72
N SER A 27 -13.97 12.50 -5.34
CA SER A 27 -13.05 12.85 -6.45
C SER A 27 -11.57 12.88 -6.05
N ALA A 28 -11.24 12.84 -4.76
CA ALA A 28 -9.85 12.79 -4.28
C ALA A 28 -9.11 11.49 -4.67
N ALA A 29 -9.84 10.40 -4.96
CA ALA A 29 -9.23 9.13 -5.40
C ALA A 29 -9.02 9.06 -6.93
N GLN A 30 -9.80 9.82 -7.71
CA GLN A 30 -9.72 9.81 -9.18
C GLN A 30 -8.68 10.80 -9.74
N GLU A 31 -8.44 11.94 -9.10
CA GLU A 31 -7.38 12.87 -9.55
C GLU A 31 -5.97 12.29 -9.42
N ARG A 32 -5.78 11.27 -8.57
CA ARG A 32 -4.50 10.55 -8.48
C ARG A 32 -4.25 9.64 -9.68
N ASN A 33 -5.30 9.16 -10.36
CA ASN A 33 -5.16 8.23 -11.49
C ASN A 33 -4.93 8.95 -12.83
N GLU A 34 -5.55 10.10 -13.08
CA GLU A 34 -5.34 10.81 -14.34
C GLU A 34 -3.95 11.48 -14.43
N LYS A 35 -3.40 11.98 -13.31
CA LYS A 35 -1.99 12.41 -13.25
C LYS A 35 -0.99 11.26 -13.37
N ALA A 36 -1.41 10.02 -13.12
CA ALA A 36 -0.58 8.82 -13.25
C ALA A 36 -0.68 8.17 -14.63
N ALA A 37 -1.70 8.50 -15.44
CA ALA A 37 -1.88 7.91 -16.77
C ALA A 37 -0.80 8.33 -17.80
N GLY A 38 -0.01 9.37 -17.50
CA GLY A 38 1.15 9.78 -18.31
C GLY A 38 2.51 9.58 -17.66
N ALA A 39 2.55 9.16 -16.38
CA ALA A 39 3.81 8.88 -15.69
C ALA A 39 4.15 7.41 -15.87
N ALA A 40 5.27 7.10 -16.53
CA ALA A 40 5.76 5.73 -16.62
C ALA A 40 5.76 5.10 -15.22
N ALA A 41 5.11 3.93 -15.09
CA ALA A 41 5.04 3.23 -13.82
C ALA A 41 6.46 3.10 -13.24
N PRO A 42 6.68 3.44 -11.96
CA PRO A 42 8.01 3.40 -11.37
C PRO A 42 8.56 1.99 -11.49
N LYS A 43 9.76 1.87 -12.07
CA LYS A 43 10.51 0.61 -12.07
C LYS A 43 11.06 0.42 -10.67
N TRP A 44 10.92 -0.77 -10.10
CA TRP A 44 11.37 -1.09 -8.75
C TRP A 44 12.59 -2.02 -8.78
N GLU A 45 13.51 -1.78 -7.85
CA GLU A 45 14.58 -2.72 -7.51
C GLU A 45 14.21 -3.44 -6.21
N TYR A 46 14.55 -4.73 -6.13
CA TYR A 46 14.29 -5.56 -4.96
C TYR A 46 15.59 -6.16 -4.43
N LYS A 47 15.66 -6.32 -3.11
CA LYS A 47 16.80 -6.95 -2.44
C LYS A 47 16.30 -7.81 -1.28
N VAL A 48 16.95 -8.95 -1.08
CA VAL A 48 16.79 -9.77 0.13
C VAL A 48 18.04 -9.58 0.98
N ALA A 49 17.88 -9.28 2.25
CA ALA A 49 18.97 -9.17 3.22
C ALA A 49 18.71 -10.11 4.39
N GLN A 50 19.76 -10.78 4.85
CA GLN A 50 19.74 -11.58 6.06
C GLN A 50 20.23 -10.70 7.21
N ILE A 51 19.35 -10.45 8.19
CA ILE A 51 19.61 -9.59 9.34
C ILE A 51 19.76 -10.48 10.57
N ASP A 52 20.88 -10.34 11.27
CA ASP A 52 21.09 -10.93 12.59
C ASP A 52 20.22 -10.17 13.61
N ILE A 53 19.47 -10.89 14.46
CA ILE A 53 18.58 -10.29 15.47
C ILE A 53 19.36 -9.79 16.71
N ASP A 54 20.69 -9.85 16.70
CA ASP A 54 21.49 -9.07 17.65
C ASP A 54 21.11 -7.57 17.57
N ASN A 55 20.41 -7.07 18.59
CA ASN A 55 19.66 -5.81 18.57
C ASN A 55 20.48 -4.62 18.04
N GLU A 56 21.73 -4.47 18.46
CA GLU A 56 22.56 -3.33 18.05
C GLU A 56 23.00 -3.42 16.57
N LYS A 57 23.31 -4.64 16.10
CA LYS A 57 23.73 -4.87 14.72
C LYS A 57 22.54 -4.81 13.76
N ALA A 58 21.39 -5.32 14.19
CA ALA A 58 20.14 -5.28 13.45
C ALA A 58 19.74 -3.83 13.16
N GLU A 59 19.69 -2.99 14.20
CA GLU A 59 19.30 -1.59 14.09
C GLU A 59 20.23 -0.83 13.13
N LYS A 60 21.54 -0.97 13.31
CA LYS A 60 22.52 -0.32 12.43
C LYS A 60 22.38 -0.75 10.97
N ALA A 61 22.13 -2.04 10.72
CA ALA A 61 21.95 -2.57 9.37
C ALA A 61 20.65 -2.05 8.72
N LEU A 62 19.56 -1.99 9.47
CA LEU A 62 18.28 -1.48 9.00
C LEU A 62 18.33 0.03 8.73
N ASN A 63 18.94 0.80 9.62
CA ASN A 63 19.12 2.24 9.43
C ASN A 63 19.94 2.54 8.17
N LYS A 64 21.04 1.79 7.95
CA LYS A 64 21.83 1.93 6.72
C LYS A 64 21.01 1.65 5.45
N LEU A 65 20.15 0.63 5.47
CA LEU A 65 19.27 0.33 4.35
C LEU A 65 18.26 1.47 4.11
N GLY A 66 17.71 2.04 5.18
CA GLY A 66 16.87 3.24 5.12
C GLY A 66 17.59 4.44 4.49
N ASP A 67 18.82 4.71 4.91
CA ASP A 67 19.66 5.80 4.38
C ASP A 67 19.98 5.60 2.88
N GLU A 68 20.11 4.35 2.44
CA GLU A 68 20.28 3.99 1.02
C GLU A 68 18.96 4.06 0.21
N GLY A 69 17.84 4.40 0.86
CA GLY A 69 16.52 4.53 0.27
C GLY A 69 15.77 3.21 0.11
N TRP A 70 16.19 2.14 0.79
CA TRP A 70 15.48 0.87 0.77
C TRP A 70 14.31 0.88 1.75
N GLU A 71 13.14 0.45 1.27
CA GLU A 71 11.94 0.28 2.07
C GLU A 71 11.70 -1.20 2.36
N LEU A 72 11.49 -1.56 3.63
CA LEU A 72 11.11 -2.92 4.02
C LEU A 72 9.69 -3.23 3.52
N ILE A 73 9.52 -4.33 2.80
CA ILE A 73 8.20 -4.76 2.29
C ILE A 73 7.73 -6.11 2.84
N GLY A 74 8.61 -6.85 3.50
CA GLY A 74 8.23 -8.08 4.17
C GLY A 74 9.40 -8.80 4.81
N ALA A 75 9.10 -9.65 5.77
CA ALA A 75 10.03 -10.59 6.36
C ALA A 75 9.44 -11.99 6.19
N PRO A 76 9.84 -12.74 5.14
CA PRO A 76 9.36 -14.10 4.92
C PRO A 76 9.92 -15.04 6.00
N GLY A 77 9.33 -14.98 7.19
CA GLY A 77 9.53 -15.92 8.29
C GLY A 77 10.94 -15.98 8.91
N ASP A 78 10.99 -16.58 10.10
CA ASP A 78 12.23 -16.81 10.82
C ASP A 78 13.01 -17.97 10.17
N HIS A 79 14.19 -17.66 9.64
CA HIS A 79 15.14 -18.68 9.19
C HIS A 79 16.19 -18.89 10.30
N ALA A 80 15.93 -19.85 11.18
CA ALA A 80 16.94 -20.28 12.15
C ALA A 80 18.11 -20.95 11.40
N THR A 81 19.19 -20.21 11.17
CA THR A 81 20.41 -20.75 10.56
C THR A 81 21.25 -21.38 11.66
N ARG A 82 21.43 -22.71 11.63
CA ARG A 82 22.29 -23.40 12.58
C ARG A 82 23.75 -23.19 12.19
N LEU A 83 24.53 -22.55 13.06
CA LEU A 83 25.97 -22.37 12.84
C LEU A 83 26.74 -23.68 13.10
N PRO A 84 27.91 -23.89 12.46
CA PRO A 84 28.80 -24.97 12.82
C PRO A 84 29.20 -24.84 14.30
N GLY A 85 29.02 -25.90 15.08
CA GLY A 85 29.24 -25.87 16.54
C GLY A 85 27.97 -25.79 17.40
N GLY A 86 26.78 -25.77 16.79
CA GLY A 86 25.51 -25.91 17.52
C GLY A 86 24.93 -24.61 18.11
N ALA A 87 25.64 -23.48 17.95
CA ALA A 87 25.09 -22.17 18.24
C ALA A 87 23.94 -21.83 17.26
N ARG A 88 22.84 -21.33 17.81
CA ARG A 88 21.72 -20.78 17.03
C ARG A 88 21.95 -19.29 16.83
N ALA A 89 22.26 -18.88 15.60
CA ALA A 89 22.10 -17.49 15.20
C ALA A 89 20.66 -17.34 14.68
N LEU A 90 19.89 -16.48 15.34
CA LEU A 90 18.57 -16.10 14.83
C LEU A 90 18.82 -15.04 13.76
N THR A 91 18.62 -15.43 12.51
CA THR A 91 18.72 -14.52 11.37
C THR A 91 17.37 -14.45 10.67
N VAL A 92 16.93 -13.27 10.32
CA VAL A 92 15.67 -13.06 9.59
C VAL A 92 16.01 -12.64 8.17
N GLN A 93 15.38 -13.29 7.20
CA GLN A 93 15.41 -12.79 5.83
C GLN A 93 14.36 -11.70 5.70
N MET A 94 14.78 -10.55 5.18
CA MET A 94 13.95 -9.38 4.97
C MET A 94 14.04 -8.96 3.50
N VAL A 95 12.90 -8.59 2.93
CA VAL A 95 12.75 -8.17 1.54
C VAL A 95 12.54 -6.66 1.51
N PHE A 96 13.32 -5.99 0.68
CA PHE A 96 13.30 -4.55 0.51
C PHE A 96 12.99 -4.18 -0.94
N LYS A 97 12.41 -3.00 -1.14
CA LYS A 97 12.25 -2.36 -2.45
C LYS A 97 12.82 -0.94 -2.47
N ARG A 98 13.15 -0.44 -3.65
CA ARG A 98 13.49 0.98 -3.87
C ARG A 98 13.14 1.38 -5.31
N PRO A 99 12.76 2.64 -5.58
CA PRO A 99 12.61 3.12 -6.94
C PRO A 99 13.93 3.03 -7.70
N LYS A 100 13.88 2.50 -8.92
CA LYS A 100 15.02 2.48 -9.84
C LYS A 100 15.23 3.88 -10.40
N LYS A 101 16.44 4.41 -10.26
CA LYS A 101 16.85 5.68 -10.86
C LYS A 101 17.07 5.52 -12.37
#